data_AF-A0A2V9LDW4-F1
#
_entry.id   AF-A0A2V9LDW4-F1
#
_cell.length_a   1.000
_cell.length_b   1.000
_cell.length_c   1.000
_cell.angle_alpha   90.00
_cell.angle_beta   90.00
_cell.angle_gamma   90.00
#
_symmetry.space_group_name_H-M   'P 1'
#
loop_
_entity.id
_entity.type
_entity.pdbx_description
1 polymer ?
#
loop_
_entity_poly.entity_id
_entity_poly.type
_entity_poly.pdbx_seq_one_letter_code
_entity_poly.pdbx_strand_id
1 'polypeptide(L)'
;MVLDGAENGAGVNLSEEMGGNQKCQRRRKYDEPQDTPARPLCAHRALLSGLFYNVAFTFIFRLCQVLTPGGAPIDSNHCLTLCILFREYLIPCRSPTASKGRCSLRRRPKVQIRRLDSLAALTLLAACPSSLAPHALDRAPAGAPATRLQGESMSPSLTYTSRVEIWSKSLKQDFAPDGDLDKRVWRNASWKKFDRDMSGKIRYPQAEVRVASLWTARYVYFAFRCRYVGLNVYEGEDAVKERWELWNRDVVEVFANPQPARVNHYYEFEVAPNNQWIDLEIDKDKTPFNDAKWDSGFEHATRVEASHHLWTCEMRIPVASMGVERLEPGAVWRVNFFRADGPGGDTQRRFMTWCTIPEGKSFHVPTRFGRLRFVP
;
A
#
# COMPACT_ATOMS: atom_id res chain seq x y z
N MET A 1 36.72 -21.90 -73.34
CA MET A 1 36.30 -21.56 -71.97
C MET A 1 36.01 -20.06 -72.02
N VAL A 2 34.74 -19.72 -72.21
CA VAL A 2 34.26 -18.36 -72.56
C VAL A 2 33.60 -17.78 -71.32
N LEU A 3 33.97 -16.53 -70.99
CA LEU A 3 33.29 -15.67 -70.03
C LEU A 3 32.32 -14.76 -70.79
N ASP A 4 31.18 -14.47 -70.16
CA ASP A 4 30.33 -13.26 -70.23
C ASP A 4 28.84 -13.59 -70.25
N GLY A 5 28.05 -12.77 -69.53
CA GLY A 5 26.60 -12.84 -69.55
C GLY A 5 25.90 -12.10 -68.42
N ALA A 6 25.97 -10.76 -68.44
CA ALA A 6 24.90 -9.91 -67.94
C ALA A 6 24.28 -9.21 -69.15
N GLU A 7 22.95 -9.19 -69.27
CA GLU A 7 22.15 -8.10 -69.86
C GLU A 7 20.63 -8.43 -69.93
N ASN A 8 19.83 -7.41 -69.57
CA ASN A 8 18.55 -6.93 -70.16
C ASN A 8 17.32 -7.87 -70.22
N GLY A 9 16.06 -7.47 -70.01
CA GLY A 9 15.34 -6.20 -70.01
C GLY A 9 13.91 -6.43 -70.56
N ALA A 10 12.98 -5.48 -70.33
CA ALA A 10 11.56 -5.43 -70.76
C ALA A 10 10.54 -6.23 -69.92
N GLY A 11 9.40 -5.72 -69.44
CA GLY A 11 8.68 -4.47 -69.71
C GLY A 11 7.51 -4.69 -70.68
N VAL A 12 6.32 -5.07 -70.19
CA VAL A 12 5.01 -4.90 -70.90
C VAL A 12 3.87 -4.78 -69.89
N ASN A 13 3.11 -3.68 -69.98
CA ASN A 13 1.76 -3.49 -69.40
C ASN A 13 0.71 -4.11 -70.33
N LEU A 14 -0.30 -4.79 -69.78
CA LEU A 14 -1.61 -4.93 -70.42
C LEU A 14 -2.74 -4.87 -69.37
N SER A 15 -3.80 -4.22 -69.81
CA SER A 15 -4.98 -3.69 -69.14
C SER A 15 -6.18 -4.65 -69.20
N GLU A 16 -7.20 -4.37 -68.35
CA GLU A 16 -8.63 -4.76 -68.47
C GLU A 16 -8.92 -6.29 -68.39
N GLU A 17 -10.02 -6.83 -67.84
CA GLU A 17 -11.43 -6.42 -67.76
C GLU A 17 -12.13 -7.00 -66.50
N MET A 18 -13.33 -6.48 -66.27
CA MET A 18 -14.29 -6.79 -65.22
C MET A 18 -15.06 -8.11 -65.38
N GLY A 19 -15.61 -8.57 -64.24
CA GLY A 19 -17.01 -9.05 -64.18
C GLY A 19 -17.22 -10.53 -63.91
N GLY A 20 -18.25 -10.85 -63.11
CA GLY A 20 -18.88 -12.17 -63.19
C GLY A 20 -19.25 -12.85 -61.87
N ASN A 21 -20.36 -12.42 -61.29
CA ASN A 21 -21.13 -13.05 -60.23
C ASN A 21 -21.74 -14.40 -60.69
N GLN A 22 -21.73 -15.47 -59.88
CA GLN A 22 -22.93 -16.29 -59.55
C GLN A 22 -22.67 -17.61 -58.78
N LYS A 23 -23.48 -17.76 -57.69
CA LYS A 23 -24.19 -18.96 -57.19
C LYS A 23 -23.33 -20.10 -56.59
N CYS A 24 -23.72 -20.79 -55.50
CA CYS A 24 -25.04 -21.34 -55.22
C CYS A 24 -25.19 -21.81 -53.75
N GLN A 25 -26.30 -21.40 -53.12
CA GLN A 25 -27.25 -22.16 -52.26
C GLN A 25 -26.75 -23.13 -51.15
N ARG A 26 -27.24 -22.92 -49.90
CA ARG A 26 -28.48 -23.57 -49.38
C ARG A 26 -28.89 -23.04 -47.98
N ARG A 27 -30.21 -22.94 -47.78
CA ARG A 27 -30.96 -22.51 -46.60
C ARG A 27 -31.16 -23.62 -45.55
N ARG A 28 -31.29 -23.21 -44.27
CA ARG A 28 -32.29 -23.56 -43.20
C ARG A 28 -31.76 -22.88 -41.92
N LYS A 29 -32.30 -21.81 -41.32
CA LYS A 29 -33.62 -21.44 -40.73
C LYS A 29 -34.08 -22.33 -39.55
N TYR A 30 -34.58 -21.62 -38.51
CA TYR A 30 -35.04 -21.99 -37.16
C TYR A 30 -33.96 -21.81 -36.07
N ASP A 31 -34.15 -21.12 -34.94
CA ASP A 31 -35.10 -20.12 -34.42
C ASP A 31 -34.39 -19.50 -33.19
N GLU A 32 -34.51 -18.19 -32.99
CA GLU A 32 -34.21 -17.55 -31.71
C GLU A 32 -35.51 -17.51 -30.90
N PRO A 33 -35.46 -17.65 -29.56
CA PRO A 33 -35.87 -16.49 -28.80
C PRO A 33 -34.90 -16.13 -27.68
N GLN A 34 -34.72 -14.82 -27.58
CA GLN A 34 -34.12 -14.08 -26.48
C GLN A 34 -34.81 -14.43 -25.15
N ASP A 35 -34.01 -14.66 -24.10
CA ASP A 35 -34.49 -14.50 -22.73
C ASP A 35 -33.35 -14.12 -21.77
N THR A 36 -33.32 -12.84 -21.40
CA THR A 36 -32.84 -12.30 -20.12
C THR A 36 -33.74 -11.09 -19.80
N PRO A 37 -33.94 -10.66 -18.53
CA PRO A 37 -33.30 -11.09 -17.28
C PRO A 37 -34.26 -11.23 -16.07
N ALA A 38 -33.83 -11.91 -15.00
CA ALA A 38 -34.34 -11.66 -13.65
C ALA A 38 -33.17 -11.54 -12.65
N ARG A 39 -32.99 -10.33 -12.11
CA ARG A 39 -32.07 -10.02 -11.00
C ARG A 39 -32.69 -10.47 -9.66
N PRO A 40 -31.90 -10.98 -8.68
CA PRO A 40 -32.27 -10.87 -7.28
C PRO A 40 -31.57 -9.64 -6.66
N LEU A 41 -32.19 -8.47 -6.79
CA LEU A 41 -31.92 -7.32 -5.93
C LEU A 41 -32.88 -7.41 -4.73
N CYS A 42 -32.53 -8.18 -3.70
CA CYS A 42 -33.17 -8.03 -2.38
C CYS A 42 -32.38 -8.59 -1.18
N ALA A 43 -31.22 -9.24 -1.35
CA ALA A 43 -30.46 -9.79 -0.22
C ALA A 43 -29.49 -8.78 0.44
N HIS A 44 -29.16 -7.65 -0.21
CA HIS A 44 -28.13 -6.74 0.31
C HIS A 44 -28.62 -5.63 1.27
N ARG A 45 -29.94 -5.44 1.43
CA ARG A 45 -30.45 -4.40 2.34
C ARG A 45 -30.71 -4.86 3.78
N ALA A 46 -30.84 -6.17 4.02
CA ALA A 46 -31.01 -6.71 5.37
C ALA A 46 -29.66 -6.84 6.11
N LEU A 47 -28.58 -7.20 5.40
CA LEU A 47 -27.24 -7.37 5.99
C LEU A 47 -26.58 -6.06 6.43
N LEU A 48 -26.86 -4.95 5.74
CA LEU A 48 -26.34 -3.64 6.13
C LEU A 48 -27.04 -3.09 7.39
N SER A 49 -28.32 -3.42 7.63
CA SER A 49 -28.99 -3.00 8.87
C SER A 49 -28.48 -3.74 10.12
N GLY A 50 -28.07 -5.02 9.97
CA GLY A 50 -27.53 -5.82 11.07
C GLY A 50 -26.06 -5.49 11.42
N LEU A 51 -25.25 -5.04 10.45
CA LEU A 51 -23.87 -4.62 10.73
C LEU A 51 -23.81 -3.26 11.45
N PHE A 52 -24.68 -2.31 11.09
CA PHE A 52 -24.72 -1.00 11.76
C PHE A 52 -25.19 -1.11 13.22
N TYR A 53 -26.13 -2.02 13.52
CA TYR A 53 -26.54 -2.31 14.89
C TYR A 53 -25.40 -2.92 15.74
N ASN A 54 -24.59 -3.82 15.18
CA ASN A 54 -23.51 -4.47 15.93
C ASN A 54 -22.31 -3.54 16.20
N VAL A 55 -21.95 -2.66 15.24
CA VAL A 55 -20.83 -1.72 15.42
C VAL A 55 -21.18 -0.64 16.45
N ALA A 56 -22.40 -0.10 16.41
CA ALA A 56 -22.85 0.89 17.39
C ALA A 56 -22.95 0.29 18.81
N PHE A 57 -23.46 -0.94 18.95
CA PHE A 57 -23.58 -1.60 20.26
C PHE A 57 -22.21 -1.92 20.89
N THR A 58 -21.23 -2.31 20.07
CA THR A 58 -19.87 -2.64 20.53
C THR A 58 -19.10 -1.37 20.97
N PHE A 59 -19.34 -0.24 20.30
CA PHE A 59 -18.72 1.04 20.66
C PHE A 59 -19.27 1.61 21.97
N ILE A 60 -20.59 1.52 22.17
CA ILE A 60 -21.26 1.96 23.41
C ILE A 60 -20.84 1.08 24.60
N PHE A 61 -20.75 -0.25 24.42
CA PHE A 61 -20.32 -1.16 25.49
C PHE A 61 -18.85 -0.93 25.90
N ARG A 62 -17.96 -0.66 24.94
CA ARG A 62 -16.55 -0.36 25.26
C ARG A 62 -16.37 0.98 25.96
N LEU A 63 -17.16 2.00 25.61
CA LEU A 63 -17.09 3.30 26.27
C LEU A 63 -17.54 3.22 27.75
N CYS A 64 -18.57 2.42 28.04
CA CYS A 64 -19.01 2.17 29.42
C CYS A 64 -17.98 1.39 30.26
N GLN A 65 -17.21 0.48 29.66
CA GLN A 65 -16.16 -0.28 30.36
C GLN A 65 -14.91 0.55 30.69
N VAL A 66 -14.59 1.57 29.89
CA VAL A 66 -13.42 2.44 30.11
C VAL A 66 -13.67 3.45 31.24
N LEU A 67 -14.93 3.73 31.59
CA LEU A 67 -15.29 4.72 32.60
C LEU A 67 -15.52 4.13 34.02
N THR A 68 -15.38 2.83 34.22
CA THR A 68 -15.43 2.19 35.55
C THR A 68 -14.30 1.19 35.76
N PRO A 69 -13.12 1.62 36.22
CA PRO A 69 -12.08 0.69 36.65
C PRO A 69 -12.39 0.20 38.07
N GLY A 70 -12.84 -1.04 38.19
CA GLY A 70 -13.12 -1.71 39.47
C GLY A 70 -14.50 -2.35 39.45
N GLY A 71 -14.55 -3.68 39.36
CA GLY A 71 -15.76 -4.46 39.12
C GLY A 71 -16.86 -4.30 40.18
N ALA A 72 -17.78 -3.37 39.94
CA ALA A 72 -19.10 -3.31 40.56
C ALA A 72 -20.19 -3.41 39.46
N PRO A 73 -21.34 -4.04 39.74
CA PRO A 73 -22.37 -4.26 38.73
C PRO A 73 -23.09 -2.95 38.36
N ILE A 74 -23.35 -2.77 37.07
CA ILE A 74 -23.93 -1.56 36.46
C ILE A 74 -25.42 -1.46 36.83
N ASP A 75 -25.81 -0.33 37.42
CA ASP A 75 -27.21 -0.03 37.74
C ASP A 75 -27.98 0.47 36.50
N SER A 76 -29.18 -0.06 36.34
CA SER A 76 -29.98 -0.09 35.10
C SER A 76 -30.53 1.26 34.61
N ASN A 77 -30.31 2.36 35.36
CA ASN A 77 -30.83 3.68 35.03
C ASN A 77 -29.87 4.58 34.23
N HIS A 78 -28.55 4.32 34.22
CA HIS A 78 -27.61 5.14 33.42
C HIS A 78 -27.62 4.81 31.91
N CYS A 79 -28.10 3.63 31.53
CA CYS A 79 -28.17 3.21 30.13
C CYS A 79 -29.37 3.84 29.38
N LEU A 80 -30.41 4.26 30.10
CA LEU A 80 -31.61 4.85 29.49
C LEU A 80 -31.38 6.27 28.95
N THR A 81 -30.52 7.07 29.59
CA THR A 81 -30.31 8.48 29.18
C THR A 81 -29.57 8.59 27.84
N LEU A 82 -28.65 7.66 27.52
CA LEU A 82 -27.97 7.64 26.21
C LEU A 82 -28.89 7.14 25.07
N CYS A 83 -29.85 6.26 25.37
CA CYS A 83 -30.79 5.74 24.37
C CYS A 83 -31.82 6.78 23.91
N ILE A 84 -32.12 7.80 24.74
CA ILE A 84 -33.12 8.83 24.42
C ILE A 84 -32.58 9.87 23.42
N LEU A 85 -31.28 10.16 23.42
CA LEU A 85 -30.66 11.14 22.49
C LEU A 85 -30.55 10.64 21.04
N PHE A 86 -30.74 9.35 20.77
CA PHE A 86 -30.69 8.79 19.41
C PHE A 86 -32.06 8.56 18.76
N ARG A 87 -33.16 8.93 19.44
CA ARG A 87 -34.52 8.72 18.93
C ARG A 87 -34.93 9.71 17.84
N GLU A 88 -34.24 10.84 17.69
CA GLU A 88 -34.60 11.88 16.71
C GLU A 88 -34.07 11.65 15.29
N TYR A 89 -33.27 10.61 15.04
CA TYR A 89 -32.70 10.33 13.70
C TYR A 89 -33.25 9.08 13.00
N LEU A 90 -34.32 8.47 13.53
CA LEU A 90 -34.95 7.29 12.94
C LEU A 90 -36.38 7.62 12.45
N ILE A 91 -36.53 7.85 11.14
CA ILE A 91 -37.83 7.94 10.49
C ILE A 91 -38.45 6.54 10.40
N PRO A 92 -39.71 6.31 10.85
CA PRO A 92 -40.31 4.98 10.78
C PRO A 92 -40.76 4.65 9.35
N CYS A 93 -40.27 3.52 8.81
CA CYS A 93 -40.82 2.91 7.59
C CYS A 93 -42.23 2.36 7.86
N ARG A 94 -43.26 3.02 7.33
CA ARG A 94 -44.59 2.41 7.16
C ARG A 94 -44.55 1.39 6.02
N SER A 95 -44.97 0.17 6.32
CA SER A 95 -45.30 -0.87 5.33
C SER A 95 -46.55 -0.47 4.53
N PRO A 96 -46.57 -0.59 3.19
CA PRO A 96 -47.81 -0.48 2.44
C PRO A 96 -48.40 -1.87 2.15
N THR A 97 -49.65 -2.04 2.59
CA THR A 97 -50.60 -3.01 2.07
C THR A 97 -50.86 -2.77 0.58
N ALA A 98 -51.03 -3.86 -0.17
CA ALA A 98 -51.23 -3.88 -1.61
C ALA A 98 -52.49 -3.12 -2.09
N SER A 99 -52.34 -2.31 -3.15
CA SER A 99 -53.41 -2.07 -4.13
C SER A 99 -52.84 -1.56 -5.47
N LYS A 100 -53.55 -1.87 -6.56
CA LYS A 100 -53.19 -1.77 -7.98
C LYS A 100 -53.17 -0.32 -8.50
N GLY A 101 -52.29 -0.01 -9.47
CA GLY A 101 -52.47 1.16 -10.35
C GLY A 101 -51.27 1.52 -11.25
N ARG A 102 -51.51 1.68 -12.56
CA ARG A 102 -50.57 2.19 -13.58
C ARG A 102 -50.37 3.71 -13.43
N CYS A 103 -49.18 4.24 -13.73
CA CYS A 103 -48.92 5.22 -14.80
C CYS A 103 -47.49 5.80 -14.75
N SER A 104 -47.17 6.57 -15.80
CA SER A 104 -45.88 6.86 -16.42
C SER A 104 -45.17 8.18 -16.06
N LEU A 105 -43.94 8.31 -16.60
CA LEU A 105 -43.27 9.51 -17.15
C LEU A 105 -42.43 10.47 -16.25
N ARG A 106 -41.12 10.48 -16.58
CA ARG A 106 -40.11 11.56 -16.73
C ARG A 106 -39.95 12.73 -15.73
N ARG A 107 -38.64 13.09 -15.62
CA ARG A 107 -37.95 14.38 -15.35
C ARG A 107 -37.31 14.57 -13.96
N ARG A 108 -36.00 14.87 -13.98
CA ARG A 108 -35.11 15.25 -12.85
C ARG A 108 -35.49 16.66 -12.30
N PRO A 109 -34.97 17.09 -11.14
CA PRO A 109 -33.71 17.86 -11.18
C PRO A 109 -32.72 17.61 -10.03
N LYS A 110 -31.52 18.14 -10.25
CA LYS A 110 -30.32 18.17 -9.40
C LYS A 110 -30.60 18.85 -8.04
N VAL A 111 -29.91 18.40 -6.98
CA VAL A 111 -29.65 19.22 -5.79
C VAL A 111 -28.15 19.25 -5.52
N GLN A 112 -27.68 20.47 -5.28
CA GLN A 112 -26.32 20.94 -5.15
C GLN A 112 -26.01 21.05 -3.65
N ILE A 113 -24.93 20.43 -3.17
CA ILE A 113 -24.53 20.54 -1.75
C ILE A 113 -23.75 21.84 -1.56
N ARG A 114 -24.31 22.77 -0.76
CA ARG A 114 -23.59 23.89 -0.15
C ARG A 114 -23.11 23.47 1.24
N ARG A 115 -21.91 23.93 1.61
CA ARG A 115 -21.24 23.77 2.91
C ARG A 115 -22.09 24.28 4.08
N LEU A 116 -21.84 23.74 5.27
CA LEU A 116 -21.99 24.48 6.53
C LEU A 116 -20.96 24.00 7.56
N ASP A 117 -20.17 24.98 7.99
CA ASP A 117 -19.18 24.98 9.05
C ASP A 117 -19.84 25.01 10.45
N SER A 118 -19.04 24.66 11.46
CA SER A 118 -19.12 25.04 12.87
C SER A 118 -20.23 24.43 13.74
N LEU A 119 -19.83 23.76 14.83
CA LEU A 119 -20.09 24.27 16.18
C LEU A 119 -19.17 23.59 17.21
N ALA A 120 -18.40 24.42 17.91
CA ALA A 120 -17.74 24.12 19.17
C ALA A 120 -18.76 24.25 20.31
N ALA A 121 -18.70 23.35 21.29
CA ALA A 121 -18.94 23.58 22.72
C ALA A 121 -19.16 22.23 23.42
N LEU A 122 -18.28 21.87 24.36
CA LEU A 122 -18.68 21.51 25.73
C LEU A 122 -17.41 21.30 26.57
N THR A 123 -17.06 22.32 27.35
CA THR A 123 -16.15 22.26 28.49
C THR A 123 -17.03 22.23 29.75
N LEU A 124 -16.81 21.29 30.67
CA LEU A 124 -17.36 21.39 32.03
C LEU A 124 -16.37 20.86 33.08
N LEU A 125 -16.23 21.70 34.11
CA LEU A 125 -15.33 21.63 35.25
C LEU A 125 -15.70 20.49 36.23
N ALA A 126 -14.68 19.88 36.84
CA ALA A 126 -14.82 19.14 38.09
C ALA A 126 -14.12 19.91 39.21
N ALA A 127 -14.90 20.42 40.17
CA ALA A 127 -14.45 21.04 41.40
C ALA A 127 -14.32 19.97 42.50
N CYS A 128 -13.17 19.90 43.17
CA CYS A 128 -12.99 19.16 44.43
C CYS A 128 -13.12 20.13 45.61
N PRO A 129 -13.83 19.79 46.71
CA PRO A 129 -13.81 20.58 47.93
C PRO A 129 -12.61 20.18 48.82
N SER A 130 -11.99 21.19 49.43
CA SER A 130 -10.93 21.08 50.44
C SER A 130 -11.49 21.39 51.84
N SER A 131 -11.02 20.68 52.86
CA SER A 131 -11.04 21.10 54.28
C SER A 131 -9.64 20.83 54.88
N LEU A 132 -8.81 21.85 55.17
CA LEU A 132 -8.57 22.51 56.48
C LEU A 132 -8.13 21.52 57.60
N ALA A 133 -7.05 21.66 58.40
CA ALA A 133 -5.91 22.60 58.58
C ALA A 133 -4.97 21.98 59.70
N PRO A 134 -4.11 22.71 60.48
CA PRO A 134 -2.68 23.01 60.22
C PRO A 134 -1.70 22.67 61.40
N HIS A 135 -0.44 23.19 61.30
CA HIS A 135 0.69 23.29 62.27
C HIS A 135 1.79 22.22 62.16
N ALA A 136 3.11 22.48 62.28
CA ALA A 136 3.92 23.69 62.45
C ALA A 136 5.41 23.37 62.11
N LEU A 137 6.21 24.42 61.99
CA LEU A 137 7.67 24.54 61.78
C LEU A 137 8.55 23.53 62.54
N ASP A 138 9.66 23.08 61.93
CA ASP A 138 10.99 23.38 62.49
C ASP A 138 12.18 23.21 61.51
N ARG A 139 13.29 23.86 61.89
CA ARG A 139 14.56 24.11 61.17
C ARG A 139 15.47 22.89 60.93
N ALA A 140 16.39 23.07 59.97
CA ALA A 140 17.48 22.18 59.52
C ALA A 140 18.54 21.84 60.59
N PRO A 141 19.48 20.90 60.32
CA PRO A 141 20.73 21.34 59.69
C PRO A 141 21.33 20.39 58.62
N ALA A 142 22.32 20.95 57.92
CA ALA A 142 23.08 20.41 56.81
C ALA A 142 24.07 19.28 57.16
N GLY A 143 24.39 18.45 56.18
CA GLY A 143 25.65 17.69 56.13
C GLY A 143 25.57 16.28 55.53
N ALA A 144 25.66 16.16 54.20
CA ALA A 144 26.24 14.99 53.52
C ALA A 144 26.40 15.30 52.00
N PRO A 145 27.47 14.85 51.33
CA PRO A 145 27.68 15.14 49.92
C PRO A 145 26.72 14.29 49.09
N ALA A 146 25.83 14.95 48.34
CA ALA A 146 25.03 14.27 47.33
C ALA A 146 25.96 13.87 46.19
N THR A 147 26.38 12.61 46.22
CA THR A 147 26.99 11.90 45.10
C THR A 147 26.12 12.15 43.87
N ARG A 148 26.67 12.85 42.88
CA ARG A 148 26.06 13.02 41.56
C ARG A 148 25.93 11.63 40.95
N LEU A 149 24.78 10.99 41.15
CA LEU A 149 24.35 9.87 40.30
C LEU A 149 24.14 10.47 38.91
N GLN A 150 25.19 10.41 38.10
CA GLN A 150 25.03 10.45 36.64
C GLN A 150 24.14 9.26 36.29
N GLY A 151 22.83 9.52 36.23
CA GLY A 151 21.90 8.63 35.57
C GLY A 151 22.26 8.63 34.10
N GLU A 152 23.16 7.74 33.70
CA GLU A 152 23.19 7.25 32.33
C GLU A 152 21.89 6.48 32.08
N SER A 153 20.82 7.23 31.79
CA SER A 153 19.70 6.69 31.02
C SER A 153 20.16 6.60 29.57
N MET A 154 21.07 5.67 29.30
CA MET A 154 21.35 5.25 27.94
C MET A 154 20.22 4.32 27.55
N SER A 155 19.15 4.87 26.98
CA SER A 155 18.28 4.08 26.12
C SER A 155 19.18 3.29 25.17
N PRO A 156 19.05 1.95 25.05
CA PRO A 156 19.94 1.17 24.21
C PRO A 156 19.91 1.76 22.80
N SER A 157 21.07 2.21 22.32
CA SER A 157 21.22 2.72 20.96
C SER A 157 20.71 1.65 20.00
N LEU A 158 19.70 1.99 19.19
CA LEU A 158 19.18 1.07 18.19
C LEU A 158 20.31 0.76 17.22
N THR A 159 20.74 -0.49 17.18
CA THR A 159 21.79 -0.93 16.26
C THR A 159 21.20 -1.85 15.20
N TYR A 160 21.66 -1.68 13.96
CA TYR A 160 21.31 -2.64 12.92
C TYR A 160 21.96 -4.00 13.18
N THR A 161 21.16 -5.06 13.05
CA THR A 161 21.57 -6.44 13.35
C THR A 161 21.83 -7.25 12.08
N SER A 162 21.20 -6.89 10.95
CA SER A 162 21.43 -7.59 9.68
C SER A 162 22.81 -7.24 9.10
N ARG A 163 23.51 -8.27 8.61
CA ARG A 163 24.82 -8.13 7.93
C ARG A 163 24.74 -8.41 6.42
N VAL A 164 23.55 -8.78 5.94
CA VAL A 164 23.30 -9.09 4.52
C VAL A 164 23.58 -7.84 3.68
N GLU A 165 24.17 -8.04 2.51
CA GLU A 165 24.59 -6.95 1.63
C GLU A 165 24.23 -7.23 0.17
N ILE A 166 23.84 -6.18 -0.54
CA ILE A 166 23.67 -6.11 -1.99
C ILE A 166 24.54 -4.97 -2.53
N TRP A 167 25.09 -5.14 -3.73
CA TRP A 167 25.91 -4.13 -4.39
C TRP A 167 25.13 -3.46 -5.51
N SER A 168 25.14 -2.13 -5.48
CA SER A 168 24.62 -1.28 -6.54
C SER A 168 25.80 -0.82 -7.39
N LYS A 169 25.86 -1.25 -8.65
CA LYS A 169 26.94 -0.86 -9.58
C LYS A 169 26.61 0.47 -10.24
N SER A 170 27.64 1.28 -10.49
CA SER A 170 27.45 2.60 -11.08
C SER A 170 27.06 2.49 -12.55
N LEU A 171 26.31 3.48 -13.02
CA LEU A 171 25.91 3.67 -14.39
C LEU A 171 26.53 4.95 -14.92
N LYS A 172 26.88 4.94 -16.20
CA LYS A 172 27.41 6.11 -16.90
C LYS A 172 26.33 7.14 -17.26
N GLN A 173 25.09 6.69 -17.40
CA GLN A 173 23.96 7.49 -17.86
C GLN A 173 22.69 7.07 -17.13
N ASP A 174 21.83 8.05 -16.88
CA ASP A 174 20.48 7.82 -16.39
C ASP A 174 19.61 7.20 -17.48
N PHE A 175 18.57 6.48 -17.08
CA PHE A 175 17.56 5.95 -18.00
C PHE A 175 16.18 6.02 -17.34
N ALA A 176 15.11 6.03 -18.14
CA ALA A 176 13.74 6.00 -17.63
C ALA A 176 13.27 4.56 -17.42
N PRO A 177 12.50 4.29 -16.36
CA PRO A 177 11.91 2.98 -16.16
C PRO A 177 10.86 2.68 -17.23
N ASP A 178 10.82 1.44 -17.71
CA ASP A 178 9.81 0.93 -18.65
C ASP A 178 9.33 -0.50 -18.30
N GLY A 179 9.85 -1.08 -17.21
CA GLY A 179 9.49 -2.42 -16.74
C GLY A 179 10.18 -3.56 -17.50
N ASP A 180 10.95 -3.27 -18.55
CA ASP A 180 11.76 -4.26 -19.26
C ASP A 180 13.11 -4.47 -18.56
N LEU A 181 13.25 -5.64 -17.93
CA LEU A 181 14.46 -6.02 -17.20
C LEU A 181 15.46 -6.82 -18.05
N ASP A 182 15.21 -6.98 -19.35
CA ASP A 182 16.14 -7.61 -20.29
C ASP A 182 17.15 -6.60 -20.87
N LYS A 183 17.00 -5.31 -20.56
CA LYS A 183 17.98 -4.27 -20.87
C LYS A 183 19.39 -4.65 -20.42
N ARG A 184 20.38 -4.20 -21.19
CA ARG A 184 21.81 -4.50 -20.95
C ARG A 184 22.28 -4.09 -19.55
N VAL A 185 21.77 -2.98 -19.01
CA VAL A 185 22.15 -2.48 -17.68
C VAL A 185 21.85 -3.50 -16.57
N TRP A 186 20.70 -4.18 -16.66
CA TRP A 186 20.26 -5.15 -15.65
C TRP A 186 20.95 -6.51 -15.74
N ARG A 187 21.42 -6.91 -16.94
CA ARG A 187 22.15 -8.17 -17.14
C ARG A 187 23.43 -8.28 -16.30
N ASN A 188 24.05 -7.15 -15.98
CA ASN A 188 25.30 -7.09 -15.22
C ASN A 188 25.11 -6.72 -13.74
N ALA A 189 23.86 -6.50 -13.30
CA ALA A 189 23.56 -6.12 -11.94
C ALA A 189 23.76 -7.28 -10.95
N SER A 190 23.96 -6.97 -9.67
CA SER A 190 24.07 -7.99 -8.62
C SER A 190 22.68 -8.41 -8.15
N TRP A 191 22.14 -9.46 -8.75
CA TRP A 191 20.83 -10.00 -8.38
C TRP A 191 20.89 -10.76 -7.05
N LYS A 192 19.97 -10.42 -6.14
CA LYS A 192 19.66 -11.17 -4.92
C LYS A 192 18.30 -11.83 -5.07
N LYS A 193 18.13 -12.93 -4.36
CA LYS A 193 16.94 -13.77 -4.42
C LYS A 193 16.38 -13.95 -3.02
N PHE A 194 15.07 -13.87 -2.87
CA PHE A 194 14.39 -14.25 -1.64
C PHE A 194 13.02 -14.85 -1.94
N ASP A 195 12.62 -15.80 -1.10
CA ASP A 195 11.36 -16.54 -1.20
C ASP A 195 10.86 -16.97 0.18
N ARG A 196 11.35 -16.32 1.24
CA ARG A 196 11.01 -16.68 2.63
C ARG A 196 10.11 -15.63 3.26
N ASP A 197 9.26 -16.09 4.16
CA ASP A 197 8.44 -15.22 5.00
C ASP A 197 9.31 -14.29 5.88
N MET A 198 8.67 -13.32 6.53
CA MET A 198 9.34 -12.40 7.47
C MET A 198 10.24 -13.11 8.47
N SER A 199 9.79 -14.24 9.05
CA SER A 199 10.58 -14.95 10.05
C SER A 199 11.79 -15.70 9.48
N GLY A 200 11.82 -15.92 8.16
CA GLY A 200 12.81 -16.74 7.47
C GLY A 200 12.53 -18.24 7.51
N LYS A 201 11.42 -18.68 8.13
CA LYS A 201 11.13 -20.09 8.40
C LYS A 201 10.37 -20.76 7.25
N ILE A 202 9.38 -20.07 6.69
CA ILE A 202 8.50 -20.61 5.64
C ILE A 202 9.02 -20.16 4.28
N ARG A 203 9.03 -21.07 3.29
CA ARG A 203 9.43 -20.78 1.91
C ARG A 203 8.24 -20.80 0.96
N TYR A 204 8.30 -19.95 -0.05
CA TYR A 204 7.32 -19.83 -1.13
C TYR A 204 8.02 -19.77 -2.51
N PRO A 205 8.62 -20.87 -3.00
CA PRO A 205 9.33 -20.86 -4.29
C PRO A 205 8.47 -20.42 -5.49
N GLN A 206 7.16 -20.65 -5.42
CA GLN A 206 6.17 -20.21 -6.41
C GLN A 206 5.98 -18.68 -6.47
N ALA A 207 6.44 -17.97 -5.43
CA ALA A 207 6.42 -16.52 -5.31
C ALA A 207 7.84 -15.95 -5.17
N GLU A 208 8.86 -16.66 -5.69
CA GLU A 208 10.25 -16.19 -5.67
C GLU A 208 10.39 -14.78 -6.24
N VAL A 209 11.14 -13.95 -5.52
CA VAL A 209 11.52 -12.61 -5.93
C VAL A 209 13.01 -12.56 -6.21
N ARG A 210 13.39 -11.89 -7.29
CA ARG A 210 14.77 -11.44 -7.52
C ARG A 210 14.81 -9.92 -7.54
N VAL A 211 15.76 -9.36 -6.82
CA VAL A 211 15.95 -7.91 -6.69
C VAL A 211 17.38 -7.53 -7.07
N ALA A 212 17.54 -6.41 -7.77
CA ALA A 212 18.83 -5.83 -8.09
C ALA A 212 18.80 -4.32 -7.91
N SER A 213 19.99 -3.71 -7.79
CA SER A 213 20.14 -2.26 -7.75
C SER A 213 21.28 -1.79 -8.66
N LEU A 214 21.11 -0.59 -9.20
CA LEU A 214 22.10 0.18 -9.94
C LEU A 214 22.04 1.64 -9.46
N TRP A 215 23.03 2.46 -9.77
CA TRP A 215 23.01 3.87 -9.35
C TRP A 215 23.73 4.81 -10.31
N THR A 216 23.32 6.07 -10.26
CA THR A 216 24.09 7.23 -10.73
C THR A 216 24.21 8.22 -9.58
N ALA A 217 25.02 9.25 -9.75
CA ALA A 217 25.15 10.33 -8.77
C ALA A 217 23.81 10.94 -8.30
N ARG A 218 22.76 10.88 -9.14
CA ARG A 218 21.46 11.50 -8.90
C ARG A 218 20.36 10.51 -8.52
N TYR A 219 20.51 9.23 -8.87
CA TYR A 219 19.44 8.25 -8.75
C TYR A 219 19.95 6.92 -8.22
N VAL A 220 19.13 6.29 -7.38
CA VAL A 220 19.23 4.84 -7.15
C VAL A 220 18.13 4.16 -7.94
N TYR A 221 18.47 3.04 -8.56
CA TYR A 221 17.56 2.22 -9.34
C TYR A 221 17.34 0.89 -8.61
N PHE A 222 16.11 0.39 -8.65
CA PHE A 222 15.77 -0.95 -8.19
C PHE A 222 15.00 -1.69 -9.27
N ALA A 223 15.25 -2.99 -9.38
CA ALA A 223 14.53 -3.87 -10.27
C ALA A 223 14.06 -5.12 -9.53
N PHE A 224 12.82 -5.52 -9.77
CA PHE A 224 12.21 -6.72 -9.20
C PHE A 224 11.72 -7.64 -10.33
N ARG A 225 12.06 -8.93 -10.24
CA ARG A 225 11.44 -10.01 -11.01
C ARG A 225 10.68 -10.90 -10.04
N CYS A 226 9.36 -10.96 -10.20
CA CYS A 226 8.45 -11.55 -9.22
C CYS A 226 7.64 -12.68 -9.86
N ARG A 227 7.89 -13.92 -9.44
CA ARG A 227 6.98 -15.03 -9.76
C ARG A 227 5.67 -14.83 -9.03
N TYR A 228 4.55 -15.24 -9.63
CA TYR A 228 3.24 -15.16 -9.00
C TYR A 228 2.36 -16.36 -9.34
N VAL A 229 1.42 -16.69 -8.45
CA VAL A 229 0.40 -17.72 -8.71
C VAL A 229 -0.86 -17.09 -9.29
N GLY A 230 -1.34 -16.03 -8.64
CA GLY A 230 -2.42 -15.17 -9.11
C GLY A 230 -2.17 -13.75 -8.62
N LEU A 231 -2.55 -12.75 -9.40
CA LEU A 231 -2.39 -11.34 -9.06
C LEU A 231 -3.61 -10.88 -8.25
N ASN A 232 -3.35 -10.26 -7.10
CA ASN A 232 -4.36 -9.63 -6.27
C ASN A 232 -4.13 -8.12 -6.31
N VAL A 233 -4.80 -7.40 -7.20
CA VAL A 233 -4.58 -5.95 -7.43
C VAL A 233 -5.88 -5.17 -7.21
N TYR A 234 -5.79 -3.84 -7.11
CA TYR A 234 -6.98 -2.99 -7.26
C TYR A 234 -7.32 -2.83 -8.74
N GLU A 235 -8.61 -2.89 -9.08
CA GLU A 235 -9.09 -2.77 -10.46
C GLU A 235 -9.75 -1.41 -10.68
N GLY A 236 -9.57 -0.84 -11.88
CA GLY A 236 -10.25 0.39 -12.31
C GLY A 236 -9.73 1.69 -11.70
N GLU A 237 -8.62 1.63 -10.97
CA GLU A 237 -7.97 2.81 -10.40
C GLU A 237 -6.93 3.42 -11.36
N ASP A 238 -6.70 4.73 -11.24
CA ASP A 238 -5.74 5.47 -12.05
C ASP A 238 -4.31 5.25 -11.53
N ALA A 239 -3.48 4.56 -12.31
CA ALA A 239 -2.10 4.26 -11.95
C ALA A 239 -1.17 5.49 -11.93
N VAL A 240 -1.62 6.66 -12.41
CA VAL A 240 -0.86 7.90 -12.30
C VAL A 240 -0.87 8.45 -10.86
N LYS A 241 -1.91 8.13 -10.09
CA LYS A 241 -2.09 8.66 -8.73
C LYS A 241 -1.59 7.66 -7.69
N GLU A 242 -1.03 8.20 -6.62
CA GLU A 242 -0.71 7.41 -5.44
C GLU A 242 -1.93 6.66 -4.92
N ARG A 243 -1.67 5.44 -4.46
CA ARG A 243 -2.66 4.57 -3.86
C ARG A 243 -2.31 4.33 -2.39
N TRP A 244 -2.99 5.07 -1.51
CA TRP A 244 -3.00 4.78 -0.08
C TRP A 244 -3.37 3.30 0.16
N GLU A 245 -2.75 2.65 1.14
CA GLU A 245 -3.04 1.25 1.48
C GLU A 245 -2.70 0.22 0.38
N LEU A 246 -1.74 0.53 -0.50
CA LEU A 246 -1.32 -0.37 -1.58
C LEU A 246 -0.88 -1.76 -1.05
N TRP A 247 -0.24 -1.80 0.12
CA TRP A 247 0.18 -3.00 0.84
C TRP A 247 -0.93 -4.02 1.13
N ASN A 248 -2.22 -3.66 1.06
CA ASN A 248 -3.36 -4.58 1.17
C ASN A 248 -3.52 -5.50 -0.07
N ARG A 249 -2.72 -5.28 -1.11
CA ARG A 249 -2.71 -6.00 -2.38
C ARG A 249 -1.28 -6.34 -2.80
N ASP A 250 -1.14 -7.12 -3.87
CA ASP A 250 0.15 -7.54 -4.40
C ASP A 250 1.06 -6.32 -4.62
N VAL A 251 2.21 -6.28 -3.96
CA VAL A 251 3.13 -5.14 -3.99
C VAL A 251 4.59 -5.59 -3.84
N VAL A 252 5.54 -4.86 -4.40
CA VAL A 252 6.95 -4.90 -3.96
C VAL A 252 7.28 -3.60 -3.27
N GLU A 253 8.10 -3.67 -2.24
CA GLU A 253 8.44 -2.51 -1.43
C GLU A 253 9.96 -2.40 -1.25
N VAL A 254 10.46 -1.18 -1.33
CA VAL A 254 11.83 -0.82 -0.96
C VAL A 254 11.75 0.07 0.27
N PHE A 255 12.32 -0.37 1.39
CA PHE A 255 12.53 0.51 2.53
C PHE A 255 14.00 0.93 2.55
N ALA A 256 14.27 2.23 2.52
CA ALA A 256 15.61 2.78 2.37
C ALA A 256 15.93 3.85 3.41
N ASN A 257 17.06 3.69 4.09
CA ASN A 257 17.62 4.66 5.00
C ASN A 257 19.01 5.09 4.50
N PRO A 258 19.13 6.31 3.95
CA PRO A 258 20.40 6.86 3.48
C PRO A 258 21.27 7.45 4.59
N GLN A 259 20.74 7.62 5.81
CA GLN A 259 21.41 8.22 6.95
C GLN A 259 21.38 7.25 8.16
N PRO A 260 22.24 6.20 8.17
CA PRO A 260 22.14 5.09 9.13
C PRO A 260 22.23 5.51 10.61
N ALA A 261 22.69 6.71 10.93
CA ALA A 261 22.64 7.24 12.29
C ALA A 261 21.19 7.44 12.80
N ARG A 262 20.22 7.65 11.91
CA ARG A 262 18.79 7.85 12.22
C ARG A 262 18.03 6.54 12.00
N VAL A 263 18.18 5.56 12.88
CA VAL A 263 17.63 4.20 12.65
C VAL A 263 16.12 4.20 12.44
N ASN A 264 15.38 5.02 13.17
CA ASN A 264 13.93 5.10 13.10
C ASN A 264 13.38 5.93 11.94
N HIS A 265 14.26 6.59 11.15
CA HIS A 265 13.87 7.45 10.04
C HIS A 265 14.33 6.87 8.70
N TYR A 266 13.40 6.61 7.80
CA TYR A 266 13.65 5.98 6.50
C TYR A 266 12.50 6.25 5.53
N TYR A 267 12.62 5.78 4.30
CA TYR A 267 11.66 6.03 3.22
C TYR A 267 11.14 4.72 2.66
N GLU A 268 9.87 4.69 2.28
CA GLU A 268 9.20 3.53 1.70
C GLU A 268 8.78 3.86 0.26
N PHE A 269 8.99 2.90 -0.64
CA PHE A 269 8.57 2.99 -2.04
C PHE A 269 7.88 1.69 -2.41
N GLU A 270 6.62 1.77 -2.78
CA GLU A 270 5.78 0.62 -3.07
C GLU A 270 5.27 0.67 -4.51
N VAL A 271 5.34 -0.46 -5.21
CA VAL A 271 4.80 -0.57 -6.57
C VAL A 271 4.08 -1.91 -6.74
N ALA A 272 2.85 -1.87 -7.26
CA ALA A 272 2.02 -3.02 -7.54
C ALA A 272 2.15 -3.51 -9.00
N PRO A 273 1.76 -4.76 -9.31
CA PRO A 273 1.86 -5.32 -10.67
C PRO A 273 1.18 -4.50 -11.76
N ASN A 274 0.10 -3.80 -11.43
CA ASN A 274 -0.67 -2.92 -12.32
C ASN A 274 -0.14 -1.47 -12.34
N ASN A 275 1.10 -1.25 -11.90
CA ASN A 275 1.80 0.02 -11.86
C ASN A 275 1.20 1.09 -10.94
N GLN A 276 0.31 0.71 -10.03
CA GLN A 276 -0.06 1.57 -8.92
C GLN A 276 1.11 1.67 -7.93
N TRP A 277 1.16 2.76 -7.20
CA TRP A 277 2.33 3.10 -6.41
C TRP A 277 1.97 3.95 -5.21
N ILE A 278 2.88 4.02 -4.24
CA ILE A 278 2.89 5.00 -3.15
C ILE A 278 4.32 5.15 -2.65
N ASP A 279 4.66 6.33 -2.15
CA ASP A 279 5.84 6.59 -1.35
C ASP A 279 5.48 7.20 0.01
N LEU A 280 6.34 6.96 0.99
CA LEU A 280 6.13 7.43 2.37
C LEU A 280 7.46 7.85 2.97
N GLU A 281 7.48 8.97 3.68
CA GLU A 281 8.51 9.23 4.67
C GLU A 281 8.10 8.62 6.02
N ILE A 282 9.00 7.88 6.64
CA ILE A 282 8.75 7.17 7.89
C ILE A 282 9.68 7.67 8.97
N ASP A 283 9.10 8.12 10.07
CA ASP A 283 9.79 8.50 11.30
C ASP A 283 9.08 7.86 12.49
N LYS A 284 9.64 6.75 12.99
CA LYS A 284 9.05 5.99 14.11
C LYS A 284 9.07 6.74 15.44
N ASP A 285 9.75 7.88 15.52
CA ASP A 285 9.77 8.74 16.70
C ASP A 285 8.61 9.77 16.68
N LYS A 286 7.84 9.84 15.59
CA LYS A 286 6.69 10.74 15.41
C LYS A 286 5.34 10.01 15.48
N THR A 287 4.26 10.79 15.62
CA THR A 287 2.87 10.32 15.52
C THR A 287 2.04 11.32 14.70
N PRO A 288 1.46 10.91 13.55
CA PRO A 288 1.66 9.63 12.89
C PRO A 288 3.14 9.42 12.50
N PHE A 289 3.58 8.15 12.47
CA PHE A 289 4.97 7.83 12.13
C PHE A 289 5.23 7.85 10.62
N ASN A 290 4.18 7.90 9.82
CA ASN A 290 4.23 7.85 8.37
C ASN A 290 3.64 9.14 7.78
N ASP A 291 4.32 9.70 6.78
CA ASP A 291 3.86 10.84 6.01
C ASP A 291 3.63 10.43 4.55
N ALA A 292 2.36 10.30 4.19
CA ALA A 292 1.90 10.02 2.83
C ALA A 292 1.68 11.28 1.98
N LYS A 293 2.12 12.45 2.46
CA LYS A 293 2.17 13.67 1.65
C LYS A 293 3.59 13.96 1.15
N TRP A 294 4.58 13.23 1.66
CA TRP A 294 5.93 13.31 1.14
C TRP A 294 5.93 12.76 -0.29
N ASP A 295 6.48 13.53 -1.22
CA ASP A 295 6.57 13.18 -2.63
C ASP A 295 8.06 13.08 -2.97
N SER A 296 8.49 11.88 -3.31
CA SER A 296 9.88 11.61 -3.65
C SER A 296 10.22 11.92 -5.11
N GLY A 297 9.22 12.10 -5.95
CA GLY A 297 9.34 12.21 -7.41
C GLY A 297 9.91 10.95 -8.08
N PHE A 298 9.79 9.78 -7.45
CA PHE A 298 10.29 8.54 -8.06
C PHE A 298 9.47 8.15 -9.28
N GLU A 299 10.16 7.60 -10.27
CA GLU A 299 9.53 7.04 -11.46
C GLU A 299 9.52 5.52 -11.36
N HIS A 300 8.47 4.91 -11.87
CA HIS A 300 8.31 3.46 -11.85
C HIS A 300 7.61 2.96 -13.11
N ALA A 301 7.88 1.70 -13.44
CA ALA A 301 7.18 0.99 -14.49
C ALA A 301 7.11 -0.50 -14.16
N THR A 302 6.02 -1.14 -14.59
CA THR A 302 5.84 -2.59 -14.46
C THR A 302 5.49 -3.25 -15.77
N ARG A 303 5.76 -4.56 -15.87
CA ARG A 303 5.31 -5.40 -16.96
C ARG A 303 4.81 -6.73 -16.41
N VAL A 304 3.67 -7.20 -16.90
CA VAL A 304 3.13 -8.53 -16.56
C VAL A 304 3.31 -9.47 -17.76
N GLU A 305 4.00 -10.58 -17.53
CA GLU A 305 4.17 -11.67 -18.49
C GLU A 305 3.31 -12.87 -18.05
N ALA A 306 2.04 -12.83 -18.42
CA ALA A 306 1.06 -13.80 -17.95
C ALA A 306 1.39 -15.25 -18.31
N SER A 307 1.95 -15.50 -19.51
CA SER A 307 2.33 -16.85 -19.95
C SER A 307 3.44 -17.47 -19.11
N HIS A 308 4.27 -16.66 -18.46
CA HIS A 308 5.39 -17.10 -17.64
C HIS A 308 5.13 -16.98 -16.14
N HIS A 309 3.94 -16.51 -15.74
CA HIS A 309 3.61 -16.22 -14.34
C HIS A 309 4.67 -15.33 -13.68
N LEU A 310 5.10 -14.31 -14.41
CA LEU A 310 6.12 -13.37 -14.00
C LEU A 310 5.60 -11.94 -14.16
N TRP A 311 5.92 -11.07 -13.21
CA TRP A 311 5.82 -9.64 -13.43
C TRP A 311 7.10 -8.95 -12.95
N THR A 312 7.39 -7.81 -13.55
CA THR A 312 8.58 -7.02 -13.29
C THR A 312 8.22 -5.63 -12.81
N CYS A 313 9.11 -5.05 -12.01
CA CYS A 313 9.05 -3.66 -11.59
C CYS A 313 10.43 -3.05 -11.74
N GLU A 314 10.47 -1.80 -12.20
CA GLU A 314 11.65 -0.96 -12.28
C GLU A 314 11.32 0.36 -11.57
N MET A 315 12.21 0.81 -10.68
CA MET A 315 12.09 2.07 -9.94
C MET A 315 13.32 2.92 -10.20
N ARG A 316 13.13 4.22 -10.39
CA ARG A 316 14.17 5.26 -10.43
C ARG A 316 13.87 6.29 -9.36
N ILE A 317 14.68 6.33 -8.30
CA ILE A 317 14.43 7.16 -7.13
C ILE A 317 15.46 8.30 -7.08
N PRO A 318 15.04 9.58 -7.15
CA PRO A 318 15.92 10.72 -6.92
C PRO A 318 16.51 10.67 -5.52
N VAL A 319 17.83 10.80 -5.38
CA VAL A 319 18.44 10.72 -4.03
C VAL A 319 18.25 12.00 -3.22
N ALA A 320 18.05 13.13 -3.91
CA ALA A 320 17.78 14.43 -3.31
C ALA A 320 16.49 14.47 -2.48
N SER A 321 15.46 13.70 -2.86
CA SER A 321 14.20 13.66 -2.10
C SER A 321 14.37 13.05 -0.70
N MET A 322 15.41 12.24 -0.51
CA MET A 322 15.77 11.65 0.78
C MET A 322 16.88 12.43 1.51
N GLY A 323 17.13 13.69 1.10
CA GLY A 323 18.14 14.57 1.69
C GLY A 323 19.58 14.20 1.37
N VAL A 324 19.83 13.47 0.28
CA VAL A 324 21.19 13.16 -0.22
C VAL A 324 21.48 14.05 -1.42
N GLU A 325 22.47 14.93 -1.33
CA GLU A 325 22.83 15.83 -2.43
C GLU A 325 23.34 15.07 -3.66
N ARG A 326 24.25 14.11 -3.43
CA ARG A 326 24.87 13.28 -4.47
C ARG A 326 25.28 11.93 -3.90
N LEU A 327 25.04 10.86 -4.65
CA LEU A 327 25.63 9.56 -4.33
C LEU A 327 27.10 9.50 -4.75
N GLU A 328 27.91 8.92 -3.88
CA GLU A 328 29.34 8.70 -4.11
C GLU A 328 29.69 7.21 -4.03
N PRO A 329 30.71 6.75 -4.78
CA PRO A 329 31.22 5.39 -4.61
C PRO A 329 31.66 5.14 -3.16
N GLY A 330 31.33 3.96 -2.64
CA GLY A 330 31.63 3.57 -1.26
C GLY A 330 30.56 3.96 -0.25
N ALA A 331 29.58 4.79 -0.61
CA ALA A 331 28.43 5.07 0.23
C ALA A 331 27.69 3.77 0.60
N VAL A 332 27.09 3.76 1.80
CA VAL A 332 26.31 2.61 2.29
C VAL A 332 25.00 3.10 2.86
N TRP A 333 23.90 2.60 2.30
CA TRP A 333 22.57 2.78 2.87
C TRP A 333 22.13 1.52 3.61
N ARG A 334 21.12 1.66 4.47
CA ARG A 334 20.42 0.52 5.04
C ARG A 334 19.13 0.30 4.27
N VAL A 335 18.92 -0.93 3.81
CA VAL A 335 17.74 -1.25 2.98
C VAL A 335 17.12 -2.57 3.36
N ASN A 336 15.82 -2.71 3.11
CA ASN A 336 15.20 -4.01 2.99
C ASN A 336 14.23 -4.02 1.81
N PHE A 337 13.93 -5.22 1.32
CA PHE A 337 13.06 -5.44 0.18
C PHE A 337 11.97 -6.39 0.59
N PHE A 338 10.73 -6.04 0.25
CA PHE A 338 9.57 -6.81 0.64
C PHE A 338 8.71 -7.18 -0.56
N ARG A 339 7.94 -8.23 -0.36
CA ARG A 339 6.88 -8.67 -1.26
C ARG A 339 5.72 -9.13 -0.40
N ALA A 340 4.58 -8.46 -0.51
CA ALA A 340 3.33 -8.94 0.02
C ALA A 340 2.45 -9.43 -1.13
N ASP A 341 2.06 -10.70 -1.15
CA ASP A 341 1.29 -11.26 -2.26
C ASP A 341 0.36 -12.41 -1.95
N GLY A 342 -0.55 -12.66 -2.89
CA GLY A 342 -1.52 -13.76 -2.82
C GLY A 342 -2.95 -13.27 -2.67
N PRO A 343 -3.92 -14.18 -2.87
CA PRO A 343 -5.34 -13.84 -2.85
C PRO A 343 -5.81 -13.51 -1.42
N GLY A 344 -6.94 -12.82 -1.34
CA GLY A 344 -7.61 -12.52 -0.07
C GLY A 344 -6.92 -11.40 0.73
N GLY A 345 -7.16 -11.42 2.04
CA GLY A 345 -6.52 -10.52 3.00
C GLY A 345 -5.32 -11.14 3.70
N ASP A 346 -4.72 -10.42 4.64
CA ASP A 346 -3.41 -10.73 5.24
C ASP A 346 -3.32 -12.09 5.93
N THR A 347 -4.44 -12.68 6.37
CA THR A 347 -4.46 -14.04 6.94
C THR A 347 -4.16 -15.15 5.93
N GLN A 348 -4.26 -14.85 4.62
CA GLN A 348 -4.03 -15.79 3.52
C GLN A 348 -2.81 -15.42 2.67
N ARG A 349 -2.37 -14.17 2.78
CA ARG A 349 -1.27 -13.62 1.98
C ARG A 349 0.09 -14.04 2.52
N ARG A 350 1.09 -13.91 1.66
CA ARG A 350 2.49 -14.18 1.93
C ARG A 350 3.21 -12.86 2.09
N PHE A 351 3.99 -12.74 3.17
CA PHE A 351 4.79 -11.56 3.47
C PHE A 351 6.25 -11.96 3.50
N MET A 352 6.95 -11.66 2.41
CA MET A 352 8.33 -12.08 2.18
C MET A 352 9.29 -10.91 2.31
N THR A 353 10.51 -11.20 2.74
CA THR A 353 11.54 -10.20 2.95
C THR A 353 12.91 -10.74 2.50
N TRP A 354 13.77 -9.82 2.04
CA TRP A 354 15.17 -10.15 1.77
C TRP A 354 15.99 -10.29 3.05
N CYS A 355 15.90 -9.32 3.97
CA CYS A 355 16.47 -9.42 5.32
C CYS A 355 15.40 -9.88 6.31
N THR A 356 15.62 -11.02 6.94
CA THR A 356 14.63 -11.62 7.85
C THR A 356 14.40 -10.78 9.10
N ILE A 357 13.17 -10.84 9.61
CA ILE A 357 12.67 -10.16 10.79
C ILE A 357 12.04 -11.21 11.73
N PRO A 358 12.84 -12.02 12.44
CA PRO A 358 12.33 -13.11 13.30
C PRO A 358 11.30 -12.69 14.36
N GLU A 359 11.42 -11.47 14.88
CA GLU A 359 10.55 -10.84 15.88
C GLU A 359 9.39 -10.03 15.27
N GLY A 360 9.39 -9.86 13.95
CA GLY A 360 8.53 -8.93 13.25
C GLY A 360 7.10 -9.42 13.11
N LYS A 361 6.15 -8.60 13.57
CA LYS A 361 4.74 -8.68 13.17
C LYS A 361 4.40 -7.74 12.02
N SER A 362 5.39 -7.00 11.53
CA SER A 362 5.30 -5.94 10.52
C SER A 362 6.66 -5.81 9.82
N PHE A 363 6.67 -5.24 8.62
CA PHE A 363 7.89 -4.88 7.88
C PHE A 363 8.67 -3.71 8.49
N HIS A 364 8.04 -2.86 9.32
CA HIS A 364 8.64 -1.65 9.89
C HIS A 364 9.60 -1.93 11.07
N VAL A 365 10.62 -2.76 10.86
CA VAL A 365 11.68 -3.09 11.82
C VAL A 365 13.04 -2.66 11.25
N PRO A 366 13.38 -1.36 11.31
CA PRO A 366 14.56 -0.81 10.61
C PRO A 366 15.89 -1.40 11.08
N THR A 367 15.97 -1.88 12.33
CA THR A 367 17.16 -2.59 12.85
C THR A 367 17.47 -3.87 12.06
N ARG A 368 16.54 -4.40 11.26
CA ARG A 368 16.73 -5.58 10.39
C ARG A 368 17.12 -5.24 8.95
N PHE A 369 17.10 -3.98 8.54
CA PHE A 369 17.52 -3.59 7.19
C PHE A 369 18.96 -4.04 6.95
N GLY A 370 19.26 -4.62 5.79
CA GLY A 370 20.62 -4.98 5.36
C GLY A 370 21.40 -3.76 4.86
N ARG A 371 22.43 -4.01 4.04
CA ARG A 371 23.29 -2.97 3.47
C ARG A 371 23.15 -2.90 1.95
N LEU A 372 22.97 -1.71 1.42
CA LEU A 372 23.15 -1.39 0.00
C LEU A 372 24.47 -0.63 -0.14
N ARG A 373 25.44 -1.24 -0.82
CA ARG A 373 26.75 -0.61 -1.07
C ARG A 373 26.82 -0.11 -2.50
N PHE A 374 27.12 1.18 -2.65
CA PHE A 374 27.32 1.80 -3.96
C PHE A 374 28.77 1.58 -4.40
N VAL A 375 28.96 0.89 -5.53
CA VAL A 375 30.28 0.54 -6.06
C VAL A 375 30.46 1.10 -7.48
N PRO A 376 31.70 1.34 -7.94
CA PRO A 376 31.98 1.78 -9.31
C PRO A 376 31.40 0.87 -10.39
#